data_AF-A0AAD6CM83-F1
#
_entry.id   AF-A0AAD6CM83-F1
#
_cell.length_a   1.000
_cell.length_b   1.000
_cell.length_c   1.000
_cell.angle_alpha   90.00
_cell.angle_beta   90.00
_cell.angle_gamma   90.00
#
_symmetry.space_group_name_H-M   'P 1'
#
loop_
_entity.id
_entity.type
_entity.pdbx_description
1 polymer ?
#
loop_
_entity_poly.entity_id
_entity_poly.type
_entity_poly.pdbx_seq_one_letter_code
_entity_poly.pdbx_strand_id
1 'polypeptide(L)'
;MTYSTNNIAFTAPVNPPGSTPVLTRDQVWAGFLIKIRSAETFVPAGIQSTSVISQSIDQNGNPVTVREVIFREDQRKAKETVTAYKNSRIDFVQPDGSLISNILSEGAGGELFMTYAFEWRHPGASSEELDAFNVKERRLSRMAVEGTIAAMRELATKGEI
;
A
#
# COMPACT_ATOMS: atom_id res chain seq x y z
N MET A 1 20.16 -10.84 15.71
CA MET A 1 19.25 -11.76 14.99
C MET A 1 19.18 -11.28 13.56
N THR A 2 19.60 -12.09 12.59
CA THR A 2 19.36 -11.80 11.18
C THR A 2 17.87 -12.01 10.92
N TYR A 3 17.14 -10.94 10.60
CA TYR A 3 15.74 -11.08 10.21
C TYR A 3 15.69 -11.69 8.81
N SER A 4 14.96 -12.79 8.68
CA SER A 4 14.57 -13.38 7.40
C SER A 4 13.60 -12.40 6.72
N THR A 5 14.03 -11.73 5.65
CA THR A 5 13.28 -10.62 5.04
C THR A 5 13.14 -10.79 3.53
N ASN A 6 11.94 -10.60 3.01
CA ASN A 6 11.67 -10.47 1.58
C ASN A 6 11.54 -8.99 1.21
N ASN A 7 12.44 -8.55 0.33
CA ASN A 7 12.45 -7.19 -0.20
C ASN A 7 11.92 -7.21 -1.63
N ILE A 8 10.75 -6.59 -1.86
CA ILE A 8 10.04 -6.63 -3.13
C ILE A 8 9.58 -5.22 -3.49
N ALA A 9 9.75 -4.84 -4.75
CA ALA A 9 9.13 -3.64 -5.30
C ALA A 9 8.38 -3.98 -6.59
N PHE A 10 7.23 -3.35 -6.79
CA PHE A 10 6.48 -3.42 -8.03
C PHE A 10 5.96 -2.04 -8.42
N THR A 11 6.08 -1.73 -9.71
CA THR A 11 5.69 -0.43 -10.27
C THR A 11 4.75 -0.63 -11.45
N ALA A 12 3.71 0.19 -11.53
CA ALA A 12 2.85 0.32 -12.69
C ALA A 12 2.59 1.79 -13.04
N PRO A 13 2.39 2.13 -14.32
CA PRO A 13 1.92 3.46 -14.70
C PRO A 13 0.50 3.69 -14.13
N VAL A 14 0.24 4.86 -13.56
CA VAL A 14 -1.09 5.24 -13.08
C VAL A 14 -2.05 5.45 -14.27
N ASN A 15 -1.52 6.07 -15.34
CA ASN A 15 -2.25 6.41 -16.55
C ASN A 15 -1.59 5.75 -17.78
N PRO A 16 -1.68 4.42 -17.95
CA PRO A 16 -1.22 3.79 -19.19
C PRO A 16 -2.02 4.32 -20.39
N PRO A 17 -1.50 4.24 -21.62
CA PRO A 17 -2.21 4.67 -22.83
C PRO A 17 -3.62 4.07 -22.92
N GLY A 18 -4.61 4.91 -23.23
CA GLY A 18 -6.02 4.50 -23.36
C GLY A 18 -6.79 4.39 -22.05
N SER A 19 -6.16 4.65 -20.90
CA SER A 19 -6.84 4.58 -19.60
C SER A 19 -7.73 5.81 -19.35
N THR A 20 -8.94 5.58 -18.81
CA THR A 20 -9.95 6.62 -18.53
C THR A 20 -10.70 6.33 -17.23
N PRO A 21 -11.00 7.34 -16.38
CA PRO A 21 -10.50 8.71 -16.44
C PRO A 21 -8.98 8.78 -16.25
N VAL A 22 -8.34 9.85 -16.70
CA VAL A 22 -6.94 10.15 -16.39
C VAL A 22 -6.90 10.64 -14.94
N LEU A 23 -6.18 9.91 -14.07
CA LEU A 23 -6.06 10.27 -12.67
C LEU A 23 -5.04 11.40 -12.49
N THR A 24 -5.42 12.46 -11.79
CA THR A 24 -4.49 13.53 -11.41
C THR A 24 -3.71 13.14 -10.15
N ARG A 25 -2.60 13.85 -9.87
CA ARG A 25 -1.81 13.67 -8.64
C ARG A 25 -2.67 13.86 -7.38
N ASP A 26 -3.55 14.86 -7.38
CA ASP A 26 -4.42 15.15 -6.25
C ASP A 26 -5.45 14.04 -6.02
N GLN A 27 -6.01 13.47 -7.09
CA GLN A 27 -6.92 12.32 -6.99
C GLN A 27 -6.20 11.09 -6.42
N VAL A 28 -4.98 10.79 -6.89
CA VAL A 28 -4.19 9.68 -6.33
C VAL A 28 -3.88 9.93 -4.85
N TRP A 29 -3.54 11.17 -4.48
CA TRP A 29 -3.32 11.53 -3.08
C TRP A 29 -4.58 11.35 -2.22
N ALA A 30 -5.74 11.80 -2.70
CA ALA A 30 -7.02 11.56 -2.04
C ALA A 30 -7.31 10.06 -1.89
N GLY A 31 -7.04 9.26 -2.93
CA GLY A 31 -7.12 7.81 -2.90
C GLY A 31 -6.21 7.18 -1.84
N PHE A 32 -4.98 7.66 -1.67
CA PHE A 32 -4.10 7.23 -0.58
C PHE A 32 -4.70 7.52 0.80
N LEU A 33 -5.30 8.70 1.00
CA LEU A 33 -5.94 9.03 2.28
C LEU A 33 -7.13 8.13 2.59
N ILE A 34 -7.93 7.75 1.58
CA ILE A 34 -8.99 6.75 1.75
C ILE A 34 -8.38 5.38 2.05
N LYS A 35 -7.35 4.96 1.32
CA LYS A 35 -6.67 3.67 1.52
C LYS A 35 -6.12 3.49 2.93
N ILE A 36 -5.65 4.56 3.58
CA ILE A 36 -5.24 4.55 4.98
C ILE A 36 -6.40 4.11 5.90
N ARG A 37 -7.63 4.54 5.60
CA ARG A 37 -8.81 4.31 6.44
C ARG A 37 -9.64 3.10 6.02
N SER A 38 -9.53 2.67 4.77
CA SER A 38 -10.26 1.54 4.18
C SER A 38 -9.41 0.84 3.13
N ALA A 39 -8.51 -0.03 3.58
CA ALA A 39 -7.61 -0.76 2.69
C ALA A 39 -8.35 -1.82 1.86
N GLU A 40 -9.45 -2.37 2.39
CA GLU A 40 -10.33 -3.32 1.72
C GLU A 40 -10.99 -2.76 0.45
N THR A 41 -11.19 -1.44 0.35
CA THR A 41 -11.66 -0.81 -0.90
C THR A 41 -10.67 -1.00 -2.05
N PHE A 42 -9.38 -1.02 -1.75
CA PHE A 42 -8.31 -1.07 -2.76
C PHE A 42 -7.71 -2.46 -2.94
N VAL A 43 -7.80 -3.32 -1.93
CA VAL A 43 -7.28 -4.69 -1.96
C VAL A 43 -8.35 -5.66 -1.44
N PRO A 44 -9.55 -5.70 -2.07
CA PRO A 44 -10.69 -6.44 -1.53
C PRO A 44 -10.46 -7.95 -1.45
N ALA A 45 -9.59 -8.50 -2.31
CA ALA A 45 -9.24 -9.92 -2.28
C ALA A 45 -8.33 -10.30 -1.08
N GLY A 46 -7.51 -9.37 -0.60
CA GLY A 46 -6.53 -9.63 0.48
C GLY A 46 -6.99 -9.15 1.85
N ILE A 47 -7.75 -8.05 1.91
CA ILE A 47 -8.12 -7.38 3.15
C ILE A 47 -9.63 -7.47 3.36
N GLN A 48 -10.02 -7.88 4.55
CA GLN A 48 -11.41 -8.04 4.96
C GLN A 48 -12.00 -6.73 5.47
N SER A 49 -11.29 -6.06 6.35
CA SER A 49 -11.72 -4.82 6.97
C SER A 49 -10.53 -4.02 7.51
N THR A 50 -10.76 -2.72 7.66
CA THR A 50 -9.86 -1.77 8.31
C THR A 50 -10.60 -1.08 9.45
N SER A 51 -9.93 -0.87 10.58
CA SER A 51 -10.45 -0.10 11.70
C SER A 51 -9.40 0.91 12.15
N VAL A 52 -9.76 2.20 12.12
CA VAL A 52 -8.88 3.28 12.62
C VAL A 52 -8.93 3.27 14.14
N ILE A 53 -7.76 3.18 14.78
CA ILE A 53 -7.61 3.15 16.23
C ILE A 53 -7.34 4.56 16.77
N SER A 54 -6.40 5.28 16.15
CA SER A 54 -6.07 6.64 16.55
C SER A 54 -5.47 7.44 15.40
N GLN A 55 -5.50 8.75 15.54
CA GLN A 55 -4.91 9.69 14.60
C GLN A 55 -4.12 10.74 15.37
N SER A 56 -2.97 11.13 14.81
CA SER A 56 -2.09 12.14 15.37
C SER A 56 -1.28 12.81 14.26
N ILE A 57 -0.41 13.75 14.64
CA ILE A 57 0.56 14.39 13.77
C ILE A 57 1.95 14.07 14.34
N ASP A 58 2.92 13.72 13.50
CA ASP A 58 4.31 13.50 13.93
C ASP A 58 5.04 14.83 14.20
N GLN A 59 6.27 14.74 14.69
CA GLN A 59 7.12 15.91 14.98
C GLN A 59 7.45 16.79 13.75
N ASN A 60 7.26 16.27 12.54
CA ASN A 60 7.52 16.95 11.28
C ASN A 60 6.22 17.47 10.62
N GLY A 61 5.06 17.34 11.27
CA GLY A 61 3.78 17.79 10.73
C GLY A 61 3.07 16.79 9.83
N ASN A 62 3.53 15.54 9.72
CA ASN A 62 2.88 14.52 8.90
C ASN A 62 1.71 13.87 9.64
N PRO A 63 0.55 13.65 8.98
CA PRO A 63 -0.51 12.83 9.55
C PRO A 63 -0.05 11.41 9.82
N VAL A 64 -0.33 10.92 11.03
CA VAL A 64 -0.11 9.54 11.45
C VAL A 64 -1.45 8.92 11.80
N THR A 65 -1.73 7.74 11.27
CA THR A 65 -2.92 6.96 11.60
C THR A 65 -2.49 5.59 12.08
N VAL A 66 -2.93 5.21 13.28
CA VAL A 66 -2.81 3.84 13.77
C VAL A 66 -4.09 3.10 13.41
N ARG A 67 -3.97 1.97 12.74
CA ARG A 67 -5.11 1.15 12.30
C ARG A 67 -4.88 -0.32 12.60
N GLU A 68 -5.96 -1.09 12.60
CA GLU A 68 -5.95 -2.54 12.52
C GLU A 68 -6.56 -2.97 11.19
N VAL A 69 -5.91 -3.91 10.51
CA VAL A 69 -6.44 -4.57 9.32
C VAL A 69 -6.63 -6.05 9.59
N ILE A 70 -7.71 -6.63 9.06
CA ILE A 70 -7.96 -8.07 9.09
C ILE A 70 -7.71 -8.63 7.69
N PHE A 71 -6.78 -9.58 7.58
CA PHE A 71 -6.51 -10.28 6.32
C PHE A 71 -7.54 -11.38 6.08
N ARG A 72 -7.99 -11.54 4.83
CA ARG A 72 -9.01 -12.55 4.49
C ARG A 72 -8.49 -13.97 4.61
N GLU A 73 -7.27 -14.21 4.15
CA GLU A 73 -6.69 -15.54 3.98
C GLU A 73 -6.61 -16.34 5.29
N ASP A 74 -6.15 -15.69 6.36
CA ASP A 74 -5.80 -16.33 7.63
C ASP A 74 -6.55 -15.70 8.83
N GLN A 75 -7.43 -14.74 8.59
CA GLN A 75 -8.11 -13.93 9.62
C GLN A 75 -7.14 -13.22 10.57
N ARG A 76 -5.86 -13.09 10.19
CA ARG A 76 -4.85 -12.45 11.01
C ARG A 76 -5.14 -10.95 11.09
N LYS A 77 -4.93 -10.41 12.28
CA LYS A 77 -4.97 -8.99 12.57
C LYS A 77 -3.56 -8.41 12.48
N ALA A 78 -3.38 -7.35 11.70
CA ALA A 78 -2.16 -6.56 11.74
C ALA A 78 -2.47 -5.15 12.20
N LYS A 79 -1.77 -4.71 13.24
CA LYS A 79 -1.73 -3.31 13.62
C LYS A 79 -0.70 -2.60 12.74
N GLU A 80 -1.06 -1.46 12.21
CA GLU A 80 -0.18 -0.66 11.35
C GLU A 80 -0.15 0.78 11.85
N THR A 81 1.05 1.34 11.97
CA THR A 81 1.25 2.79 12.11
C THR A 81 1.54 3.33 10.72
N VAL A 82 0.68 4.23 10.24
CA VAL A 82 0.71 4.73 8.88
C VAL A 82 1.04 6.22 8.87
N THR A 83 2.16 6.59 8.26
CA THR A 83 2.56 8.01 8.11
C THR A 83 2.32 8.47 6.69
N ALA A 84 1.65 9.61 6.52
CA ALA A 84 1.29 10.16 5.23
C ALA A 84 2.20 11.33 4.85
N TYR A 85 3.05 11.13 3.83
CA TYR A 85 3.94 12.15 3.29
C TYR A 85 3.32 12.76 2.03
N LYS A 86 2.67 13.91 2.23
CA LYS A 86 1.85 14.57 1.20
C LYS A 86 2.56 14.65 -0.16
N ASN A 87 1.80 14.34 -1.21
CA ASN A 87 2.20 14.35 -2.63
C ASN A 87 3.24 13.29 -3.05
N SER A 88 3.74 12.46 -2.13
CA SER A 88 4.81 11.49 -2.42
C SER A 88 4.43 10.07 -2.04
N ARG A 89 4.15 9.78 -0.77
CA ARG A 89 3.98 8.40 -0.32
C ARG A 89 3.20 8.27 0.98
N ILE A 90 2.75 7.05 1.27
CA ILE A 90 2.25 6.63 2.57
C ILE A 90 3.04 5.39 3.02
N ASP A 91 3.54 5.41 4.25
CA ASP A 91 4.39 4.35 4.81
C ASP A 91 3.63 3.63 5.92
N PHE A 92 3.48 2.31 5.81
CA PHE A 92 2.83 1.43 6.78
C PHE A 92 3.90 0.63 7.52
N VAL A 93 3.97 0.79 8.84
CA VAL A 93 4.90 0.06 9.71
C VAL A 93 4.13 -0.91 10.60
N GLN A 94 4.51 -2.18 10.56
CA GLN A 94 3.96 -3.23 11.43
C GLN A 94 4.84 -3.44 12.69
N PRO A 95 4.32 -4.02 13.79
CA PRO A 95 5.06 -4.22 15.03
C PRO A 95 6.33 -5.08 14.92
N ASP A 96 6.39 -5.99 13.94
CA ASP A 96 7.58 -6.77 13.60
C ASP A 96 8.65 -5.95 12.86
N GLY A 97 8.32 -4.70 12.53
CA GLY A 97 9.13 -3.76 11.76
C GLY A 97 9.04 -3.96 10.25
N SER A 98 8.12 -4.79 9.75
CA SER A 98 7.81 -4.83 8.33
C SER A 98 7.35 -3.44 7.86
N LEU A 99 7.86 -3.01 6.71
CA LEU A 99 7.58 -1.70 6.11
C LEU A 99 6.98 -1.88 4.73
N ILE A 100 5.87 -1.18 4.49
CA ILE A 100 5.26 -1.09 3.17
C ILE A 100 5.18 0.39 2.81
N SER A 101 5.81 0.78 1.72
CA SER A 101 5.71 2.14 1.17
C SER A 101 4.86 2.12 -0.08
N ASN A 102 3.79 2.92 -0.12
CA ASN A 102 3.02 3.16 -1.33
C ASN A 102 3.39 4.52 -1.87
N ILE A 103 4.09 4.54 -3.00
CA ILE A 103 4.79 5.70 -3.54
C ILE A 103 4.11 6.12 -4.85
N LEU A 104 3.84 7.42 -4.96
CA LEU A 104 3.50 8.09 -6.20
C LEU A 104 4.72 8.85 -6.70
N SER A 105 5.37 8.32 -7.74
CA SER A 105 6.53 8.93 -8.38
C SER A 105 6.17 9.54 -9.73
N GLU A 106 7.10 10.32 -10.27
CA GLU A 106 6.99 10.95 -11.58
C GLU A 106 8.13 10.46 -12.49
N GLY A 107 7.81 10.15 -13.74
CA GLY A 107 8.78 9.89 -14.80
C GLY A 107 9.41 11.20 -15.30
N ALA A 108 10.49 11.09 -16.07
CA ALA A 108 11.16 12.27 -16.64
C ALA A 108 10.26 13.11 -17.56
N GLY A 109 9.19 12.52 -18.11
CA GLY A 109 8.19 13.20 -18.94
C GLY A 109 6.96 13.69 -18.18
N GLY A 110 6.92 13.58 -16.85
CA GLY A 110 5.76 13.96 -16.04
C GLY A 110 4.74 12.85 -15.80
N GLU A 111 5.00 11.61 -16.27
CA GLU A 111 4.08 10.50 -16.11
C GLU A 111 4.02 10.03 -14.64
N LEU A 112 2.81 9.75 -14.16
CA LEU A 112 2.64 9.24 -12.80
C LEU A 112 2.82 7.73 -12.75
N PHE A 113 3.62 7.27 -11.78
CA PHE A 113 3.84 5.86 -11.48
C PHE A 113 3.45 5.56 -10.04
N MET A 114 2.79 4.41 -9.84
CA MET A 114 2.54 3.88 -8.51
C MET A 114 3.52 2.75 -8.25
N THR A 115 4.32 2.90 -7.20
CA THR A 115 5.32 1.91 -6.78
C THR A 115 5.03 1.49 -5.36
N TYR A 116 4.83 0.20 -5.14
CA TYR A 116 4.80 -0.34 -3.79
C TYR A 116 6.13 -1.03 -3.51
N ALA A 117 6.79 -0.63 -2.43
CA ALA A 117 8.01 -1.24 -1.92
C ALA A 117 7.69 -1.91 -0.58
N PHE A 118 8.13 -3.15 -0.43
CA PHE A 118 7.86 -4.02 0.70
C PHE A 118 9.18 -4.49 1.29
N GLU A 119 9.32 -4.34 2.60
CA GLU A 119 10.27 -5.03 3.45
C GLU A 119 9.45 -5.94 4.37
N TRP A 120 9.11 -7.14 3.91
CA TRP A 120 8.35 -8.11 4.69
C TRP A 120 9.28 -8.96 5.54
N ARG A 121 9.07 -8.92 6.85
CA ARG A 121 9.89 -9.66 7.83
C ARG A 121 9.17 -10.94 8.25
N HIS A 122 9.91 -12.04 8.24
CA HIS A 122 9.45 -13.38 8.61
C HIS A 122 10.33 -13.94 9.73
N PRO A 123 10.24 -13.41 10.96
CA PRO A 123 11.09 -13.85 12.05
C PRO A 123 10.98 -15.37 12.28
N GLY A 124 12.11 -16.06 12.24
CA GLY A 124 12.18 -17.52 12.45
C GLY A 124 11.97 -18.38 11.20
N ALA A 125 11.66 -17.78 10.04
CA ALA A 125 11.49 -18.54 8.81
C ALA A 125 12.82 -19.13 8.29
N SER A 126 12.76 -20.37 7.80
CA SER A 126 13.85 -21.03 7.08
C SER A 126 14.08 -20.39 5.71
N SER A 127 15.18 -20.76 5.04
CA SER A 127 15.44 -20.31 3.67
C SER A 127 14.38 -20.81 2.68
N GLU A 128 13.95 -22.08 2.82
CA GLU A 128 12.90 -22.66 1.97
C GLU A 128 11.54 -21.97 2.17
N GLU A 129 11.20 -21.64 3.41
CA GLU A 129 9.98 -20.89 3.73
C GLU A 129 10.03 -19.48 3.14
N LEU A 130 11.18 -18.78 3.26
CA LEU A 130 11.39 -17.47 2.66
C LEU A 130 11.21 -17.47 1.14
N ASP A 131 11.76 -18.47 0.45
CA ASP A 131 11.60 -18.61 -1.00
C ASP A 131 10.14 -18.84 -1.39
N ALA A 132 9.43 -19.69 -0.64
CA ALA A 132 8.00 -19.92 -0.84
C ALA A 132 7.16 -18.65 -0.61
N PHE A 133 7.47 -17.89 0.46
CA PHE A 133 6.85 -16.59 0.70
C PHE A 133 7.13 -15.62 -0.45
N ASN A 134 8.38 -15.54 -0.92
CA ASN A 134 8.79 -14.60 -1.97
C ASN A 134 7.95 -14.76 -3.25
N VAL A 135 7.69 -16.00 -3.67
CA VAL A 135 6.90 -16.30 -4.87
C VAL A 135 5.46 -15.78 -4.71
N LYS A 136 4.84 -16.03 -3.55
CA LYS A 136 3.48 -15.57 -3.24
C LYS A 136 3.43 -14.04 -3.14
N GLU A 137 4.39 -13.47 -2.44
CA GLU A 137 4.53 -12.05 -2.14
C GLU A 137 4.76 -11.19 -3.38
N ARG A 138 5.51 -11.67 -4.37
CA ARG A 138 5.64 -10.99 -5.68
C ARG A 138 4.33 -10.92 -6.46
N ARG A 139 3.45 -11.93 -6.30
CA ARG A 139 2.12 -11.91 -6.93
C ARG A 139 1.22 -10.91 -6.20
N LEU A 140 1.26 -10.94 -4.86
CA LEU A 140 0.51 -10.00 -4.02
C LEU A 140 0.94 -8.54 -4.26
N SER A 141 2.24 -8.26 -4.39
CA SER A 141 2.75 -6.90 -4.65
C SER A 141 2.19 -6.32 -5.96
N ARG A 142 2.18 -7.13 -7.02
CA ARG A 142 1.58 -6.76 -8.32
C ARG A 142 0.08 -6.48 -8.16
N MET A 143 -0.65 -7.44 -7.60
CA MET A 143 -2.10 -7.33 -7.41
C MET A 143 -2.49 -6.10 -6.58
N ALA A 144 -1.72 -5.79 -5.53
CA ALA A 144 -1.98 -4.64 -4.67
C ALA A 144 -1.81 -3.30 -5.42
N VAL A 145 -0.79 -3.16 -6.27
CA VAL A 145 -0.57 -1.94 -7.07
C VAL A 145 -1.64 -1.79 -8.13
N GLU A 146 -1.84 -2.82 -8.97
CA GLU A 146 -2.79 -2.78 -10.08
C GLU A 146 -4.23 -2.61 -9.56
N GLY A 147 -4.60 -3.34 -8.51
CA GLY A 147 -5.90 -3.22 -7.85
C GLY A 147 -6.14 -1.85 -7.22
N THR A 148 -5.09 -1.22 -6.66
CA THR A 148 -5.23 0.14 -6.12
C THR A 148 -5.48 1.16 -7.22
N ILE A 149 -4.75 1.09 -8.33
CA ILE A 149 -4.96 1.98 -9.48
C ILE A 149 -6.39 1.82 -10.02
N ALA A 150 -6.86 0.57 -10.16
CA ALA A 150 -8.22 0.29 -10.60
C ALA A 150 -9.27 0.89 -9.65
N ALA A 151 -9.15 0.65 -8.34
CA ALA A 151 -10.08 1.19 -7.35
C ALA A 151 -10.07 2.73 -7.32
N MET A 152 -8.90 3.37 -7.41
CA MET A 152 -8.82 4.84 -7.54
C MET A 152 -9.55 5.33 -8.78
N ARG A 153 -9.41 4.63 -9.91
CA ARG A 153 -10.10 4.99 -11.16
C ARG A 153 -11.63 4.84 -11.05
N GLU A 154 -12.10 3.84 -10.32
CA GLU A 154 -13.53 3.70 -9.99
C GLU A 154 -14.03 4.85 -9.10
N LEU A 155 -13.27 5.21 -8.06
CA LEU A 155 -13.61 6.32 -7.16
C LEU A 155 -13.64 7.66 -7.93
N ALA A 156 -12.69 7.90 -8.83
CA ALA A 156 -12.65 9.10 -9.66
C ALA A 156 -13.85 9.16 -10.61
N THR A 157 -14.25 8.03 -11.20
CA THR A 157 -15.46 7.93 -12.04
C THR A 157 -16.72 8.31 -11.26
N LYS A 158 -16.78 8.00 -9.96
CA LYS A 158 -17.91 8.34 -9.08
C LYS A 158 -17.84 9.76 -8.51
N GLY A 159 -16.75 10.50 -8.76
CA GLY A 159 -16.52 11.82 -8.16
C GLY A 159 -16.18 11.78 -6.67
N GLU A 160 -15.73 10.63 -6.17
CA GLU A 160 -15.34 10.43 -4.76
C GLU A 160 -13.88 10.82 -4.49
N ILE A 161 -13.05 10.93 -5.55
CA ILE A 161 -11.70 11.51 -5.52
C ILE A 161 -11.44 12.41 -6.72
#